data_AF-R0GPD5-F1
#
_entry.id   AF-R0GPD5-F1
#
_cell.length_a   1.000
_cell.length_b   1.000
_cell.length_c   1.000
_cell.angle_alpha   90.00
_cell.angle_beta   90.00
_cell.angle_gamma   90.00
#
_symmetry.space_group_name_H-M   'P 1'
#
loop_
_entity.id
_entity.type
_entity.pdbx_description
1 polymer ?
#
loop_
_entity_poly.entity_id
_entity_poly.type
_entity_poly.pdbx_seq_one_letter_code
_entity_poly.pdbx_strand_id
1 'polypeptide(L)'
;RLNWGESFDFKFRVNLRKTTTYTCSFEWPNNTATFDIFRADRDDNPKSKFGVCSECIWSIYELNSCRDRRDGGQPQCLRWVS
;
A
#
# COMPACT_ATOMS: atom_id res chain seq x y z
N ARG A 1 -5.21 15.99 4.68
CA ARG A 1 -3.75 16.25 4.65
C ARG A 1 -3.17 15.60 5.89
N LEU A 2 -2.19 14.72 5.74
CA LEU A 2 -1.49 14.08 6.85
C LEU A 2 -0.18 14.83 7.12
N ASN A 3 0.17 15.03 8.39
CA ASN A 3 1.46 15.55 8.82
C ASN A 3 2.49 14.43 9.00
N TRP A 4 3.76 14.79 9.18
CA TRP A 4 4.81 13.81 9.44
C TRP A 4 4.52 13.03 10.73
N GLY A 5 4.59 11.70 10.65
CA GLY A 5 4.29 10.79 11.76
C GLY A 5 2.80 10.48 11.96
N GLU A 6 1.90 11.12 11.21
CA GLU A 6 0.48 10.77 11.23
C GLU A 6 0.19 9.52 10.40
N SER A 7 -0.92 8.87 10.72
CA SER A 7 -1.42 7.69 10.01
C SER A 7 -2.87 7.89 9.60
N PHE A 8 -3.27 7.16 8.58
CA PHE A 8 -4.65 7.07 8.12
C PHE A 8 -4.99 5.60 7.88
N ASP A 9 -6.08 5.14 8.48
CA ASP A 9 -6.60 3.81 8.28
C ASP A 9 -8.04 3.86 7.78
N PHE A 10 -8.41 2.84 7.01
CA PHE A 10 -9.78 2.62 6.59
C PHE A 10 -9.99 1.12 6.36
N LYS A 11 -11.25 0.69 6.47
CA LYS A 11 -11.65 -0.69 6.23
C LYS A 11 -12.52 -0.77 5.00
N PHE A 12 -12.35 -1.85 4.25
CA PHE A 12 -13.13 -2.11 3.05
C PHE A 12 -13.38 -3.60 2.85
N ARG A 13 -14.22 -3.93 1.88
CA ARG A 13 -14.44 -5.30 1.40
C ARG A 13 -14.04 -5.40 -0.06
N VAL A 14 -13.32 -6.47 -0.42
CA VAL A 14 -13.00 -6.78 -1.81
C VAL A 14 -14.29 -7.19 -2.53
N ASN A 15 -14.48 -6.73 -3.77
CA ASN A 15 -15.64 -7.08 -4.57
C ASN A 15 -15.60 -8.56 -5.03
N LEU A 16 -16.76 -9.11 -5.38
CA LEU A 16 -16.87 -10.53 -5.78
C LEU A 16 -16.03 -10.89 -7.01
N ARG A 17 -15.77 -9.93 -7.90
CA ARG A 17 -14.97 -10.13 -9.11
C ARG A 17 -13.46 -10.02 -8.87
N LYS A 18 -13.02 -9.74 -7.64
CA LYS A 18 -11.62 -9.52 -7.27
C LYS A 18 -10.91 -8.49 -8.14
N THR A 19 -11.59 -7.37 -8.41
CA THR A 19 -11.03 -6.24 -9.19
C THR A 19 -10.85 -4.97 -8.35
N THR A 20 -11.02 -5.06 -7.03
CA THR A 20 -10.87 -3.91 -6.13
C THR A 20 -9.43 -3.40 -6.11
N THR A 21 -9.27 -2.11 -6.37
CA THR A 21 -8.00 -1.38 -6.23
C THR A 21 -8.24 -0.14 -5.37
N TYR A 22 -7.36 0.10 -4.41
CA TYR A 22 -7.28 1.36 -3.67
C TYR A 22 -5.97 2.05 -3.98
N THR A 23 -6.08 3.27 -4.49
CA THR A 23 -4.96 4.09 -4.90
C THR A 23 -4.87 5.30 -3.98
N CYS A 24 -3.65 5.65 -3.58
CA CYS A 24 -3.35 6.84 -2.80
C CYS A 24 -2.36 7.71 -3.58
N SER A 25 -2.57 9.04 -3.54
CA SER A 25 -1.65 10.02 -4.10
C SER A 25 -1.05 10.84 -2.97
N PHE A 26 0.27 11.00 -3.02
CA PHE A 26 1.07 11.72 -2.04
C PHE A 26 1.73 12.90 -2.72
N GLU A 27 1.66 14.06 -2.08
CA GLU A 27 2.21 15.32 -2.58
C GLU A 27 3.22 15.88 -1.57
N TRP A 28 4.42 16.10 -2.05
CA TRP A 28 5.51 16.82 -1.37
C TRP A 28 5.77 18.12 -2.14
N PRO A 29 6.49 19.11 -1.57
CA PRO A 29 6.70 20.40 -2.21
C PRO A 29 7.24 20.35 -3.65
N ASN A 30 7.99 19.30 -4.03
CA ASN A 30 8.58 19.14 -5.36
C ASN A 30 8.28 17.79 -6.02
N ASN A 31 7.39 16.98 -5.46
CA ASN A 31 7.15 15.63 -5.96
C ASN A 31 5.71 15.20 -5.73
N THR A 32 5.14 14.47 -6.69
CA THR A 32 3.83 13.82 -6.53
C THR A 32 4.01 12.37 -6.94
N ALA A 33 3.59 11.45 -6.06
CA ALA A 33 3.61 10.02 -6.35
C ALA A 33 2.23 9.42 -6.13
N THR A 34 1.81 8.54 -7.03
CA THR A 34 0.55 7.79 -6.93
C THR A 34 0.86 6.31 -6.82
N PHE A 35 0.12 5.61 -5.97
CA PHE A 35 0.37 4.21 -5.70
C PHE A 35 -0.87 3.44 -5.28
N ASP A 36 -0.97 2.23 -5.80
CA ASP A 36 -1.98 1.28 -5.37
C ASP A 36 -1.59 0.66 -4.04
N ILE A 37 -2.08 1.25 -2.94
CA ILE A 37 -1.94 0.73 -1.57
C ILE A 37 -2.66 -0.61 -1.38
N PHE A 38 -3.59 -0.95 -2.27
CA PHE A 38 -4.18 -2.28 -2.35
C PHE A 38 -4.56 -2.62 -3.79
N ARG A 39 -4.22 -3.83 -4.24
CA ARG A 39 -4.81 -4.44 -5.44
C ARG A 39 -5.22 -5.87 -5.14
N ALA A 40 -6.44 -6.25 -5.47
CA ALA A 40 -6.93 -7.60 -5.20
C ALA A 40 -6.07 -8.70 -5.85
N ASP A 41 -5.51 -8.47 -7.04
CA ASP A 41 -4.65 -9.43 -7.75
C ASP A 41 -3.25 -9.59 -7.12
N ARG A 42 -2.76 -8.56 -6.40
CA ARG A 42 -1.47 -8.54 -5.71
C ARG A 42 -1.59 -8.96 -4.24
N ASP A 43 -2.61 -8.46 -3.56
CA ASP A 43 -2.71 -8.40 -2.09
C ASP A 43 -3.83 -9.27 -1.51
N ASP A 44 -4.75 -9.77 -2.35
CA ASP A 44 -5.73 -10.81 -1.99
C ASP A 44 -5.47 -12.09 -2.82
N ASN A 45 -4.19 -12.38 -3.03
CA ASN A 45 -3.73 -13.49 -3.85
C ASN A 45 -2.59 -14.27 -3.17
N PRO A 46 -2.80 -15.52 -2.72
CA PRO A 46 -1.77 -16.33 -2.08
C PRO A 46 -0.64 -16.75 -3.03
N LYS A 47 -0.84 -16.63 -4.35
CA LYS A 47 0.18 -16.93 -5.37
C LYS A 47 1.03 -15.70 -5.74
N SER A 48 0.66 -14.51 -5.28
CA SER A 48 1.43 -13.29 -5.51
C SER A 48 2.77 -13.37 -4.75
N LYS A 49 3.83 -12.77 -5.31
CA LYS A 49 5.12 -12.57 -4.62
C LYS A 49 4.96 -11.86 -3.27
N PHE A 50 3.94 -11.01 -3.17
CA PHE A 50 3.62 -10.28 -1.96
C PHE A 50 2.76 -11.13 -1.02
N GLY A 51 1.93 -12.03 -1.55
CA GLY A 51 0.99 -12.81 -0.76
C GLY A 51 -0.16 -11.96 -0.20
N VAL A 52 -1.06 -12.63 0.53
CA VAL A 52 -2.27 -12.00 1.08
C VAL A 52 -1.93 -11.05 2.22
N CYS A 53 -2.45 -9.83 2.20
CA CYS A 53 -2.51 -8.96 3.38
C CYS A 53 -3.94 -8.79 3.86
N SER A 54 -4.27 -9.41 5.01
CA SER A 54 -5.55 -9.19 5.71
C SER A 54 -5.63 -7.78 6.29
N GLU A 55 -4.47 -7.21 6.63
CA GLU A 55 -4.26 -5.82 6.97
C GLU A 55 -3.00 -5.36 6.24
N CYS A 56 -3.13 -4.34 5.40
CA CYS A 56 -2.04 -3.85 4.57
C CYS A 56 -1.49 -2.57 5.19
N ILE A 57 -0.41 -2.70 5.97
CA ILE A 57 0.26 -1.58 6.64
C ILE A 57 1.32 -1.04 5.68
N TRP A 58 1.30 0.26 5.43
CA TRP A 58 2.23 0.92 4.52
C TRP A 58 2.95 2.07 5.19
N SER A 59 4.28 1.98 5.21
CA SER A 59 5.17 3.10 5.50
C SER A 59 5.47 3.84 4.20
N ILE A 60 5.17 5.15 4.18
CA ILE A 60 5.25 5.99 2.98
C ILE A 60 6.47 6.90 3.08
N TYR A 61 7.34 6.84 2.07
CA TYR A 61 8.53 7.67 1.94
C TYR A 61 8.54 8.41 0.61
N GLU A 62 9.28 9.51 0.50
CA GLU A 62 9.34 10.30 -0.74
C GLU A 62 9.77 9.48 -1.97
N LEU A 63 10.62 8.47 -1.80
CA LEU A 63 11.18 7.67 -2.90
C LEU A 63 10.56 6.27 -3.07
N ASN A 64 9.86 5.75 -2.07
CA ASN A 64 9.24 4.43 -2.13
C ASN A 64 8.13 4.27 -1.08
N SER A 65 7.34 3.20 -1.23
CA SER A 65 6.46 2.70 -0.19
C SER A 65 6.93 1.32 0.27
N CYS A 66 6.79 1.04 1.55
CA CYS A 66 7.14 -0.26 2.12
C CYS A 66 5.90 -0.88 2.78
N ARG A 67 5.58 -2.12 2.39
CA ARG A 67 4.53 -2.90 3.03
C ARG A 67 5.11 -3.60 4.25
N ASP A 68 4.66 -3.18 5.41
CA ASP A 68 5.11 -3.70 6.69
C ASP A 68 4.38 -5.01 7.03
N ARG A 69 5.06 -5.87 7.79
CA ARG A 69 4.49 -7.09 8.34
C ARG A 69 4.14 -6.85 9.80
N ARG A 70 2.87 -7.06 10.17
CA ARG A 70 2.40 -6.90 11.56
C ARG A 70 3.23 -7.76 12.54
N ASP A 71 3.58 -8.97 12.15
CA ASP A 71 4.34 -9.91 12.99
C ASP A 71 5.86 -9.61 13.00
N GLY A 72 6.28 -8.49 12.42
CA GLY A 72 7.67 -8.13 12.22
C GLY A 72 8.32 -8.83 11.03
N GLY A 73 9.62 -8.57 10.84
CA GLY A 73 10.41 -9.05 9.71
C GLY A 73 10.66 -7.99 8.65
N GLN A 74 11.33 -8.38 7.56
CA GLN A 74 11.77 -7.43 6.55
C GLN A 74 10.58 -6.93 5.70
N PRO A 75 10.36 -5.61 5.60
CA PRO A 75 9.27 -5.05 4.82
C PRO A 75 9.51 -5.26 3.32
N GLN A 76 8.41 -5.30 2.57
CA GLN A 76 8.47 -5.41 1.11
C GLN A 76 8.31 -4.01 0.51
N CYS A 77 9.43 -3.44 0.08
CA CYS A 77 9.43 -2.09 -0.51
C CYS A 77 9.21 -2.11 -2.02
N LEU A 78 8.30 -1.25 -2.48
CA LEU A 78 8.01 -1.00 -3.88
C LEU A 78 8.43 0.44 -4.18
N ARG A 79 9.28 0.61 -5.20
CA ARG A 79 9.55 1.95 -5.73
C ARG A 79 8.27 2.48 -6.38
N TRP A 80 8.05 3.78 -6.26
CA TRP A 80 7.08 4.47 -7.10
C TRP A 80 7.49 4.22 -8.55
N VAL A 81 6.63 3.58 -9.33
CA VAL A 81 6.80 3.54 -10.79
C VAL A 81 6.19 4.83 -11.30
N SER A 82 7.01 5.66 -11.94
CA SER A 82 6.59 6.85 -12.68
C SER A 82 5.63 6.49 -13.81
#